data_AF-A0A090S6L6-F1
#
_entry.id   AF-A0A090S6L6-F1
#
_cell.length_a   1.000
_cell.length_b   1.000
_cell.length_c   1.000
_cell.angle_alpha   90.00
_cell.angle_beta   90.00
_cell.angle_gamma   90.00
#
_symmetry.space_group_name_H-M   'P 1'
#
loop_
_entity.id
_entity.type
_entity.pdbx_description
1 polymer ?
#
loop_
_entity_poly.entity_id
_entity_poly.type
_entity_poly.pdbx_seq_one_letter_code
_entity_poly.pdbx_strand_id
1 'polypeptide(L)'
;MSEVAKVHWQTEGQGPDLVLVHGWGMNGAVWSACSRELAKHFTVHTVDLPGYGLSHQVSYQSMPELADMLLEQAPESAIWLGWSLGA
;
A
#
# COMPACT_ATOMS: atom_id res chain seq x y z
N MET A 1 21.63 8.22 7.45
CA MET A 1 20.40 7.81 6.75
C MET A 1 19.30 7.91 7.79
N SER A 2 18.32 8.80 7.59
CA SER A 2 17.16 8.89 8.47
C SER A 2 16.37 7.60 8.34
N GLU A 3 15.98 7.01 9.47
CA GLU A 3 15.07 5.88 9.50
C GLU A 3 13.73 6.33 8.90
N VAL A 4 13.40 5.84 7.70
CA VAL A 4 12.12 6.14 7.07
C VAL A 4 11.06 5.36 7.84
N ALA A 5 10.07 6.08 8.35
CA ALA A 5 9.02 5.49 9.14
C ALA A 5 8.23 4.47 8.30
N LYS A 6 8.20 3.21 8.75
CA LYS A 6 7.52 2.13 8.04
C LYS A 6 6.01 2.27 8.13
N VAL A 7 5.36 2.27 6.98
CA VAL A 7 3.90 2.13 6.88
C VAL A 7 3.48 0.66 7.03
N HIS A 8 2.22 0.44 7.40
CA HIS A 8 1.62 -0.87 7.56
C HIS A 8 1.28 -1.48 6.19
N TRP A 9 1.75 -2.72 5.98
CA TRP A 9 1.47 -3.55 4.81
C TRP A 9 0.83 -4.87 5.27
N GLN A 10 -0.11 -5.36 4.46
CA GLN A 10 -0.60 -6.74 4.52
C GLN A 10 -0.33 -7.42 3.20
N THR A 11 0.08 -8.67 3.26
CA THR A 11 0.37 -9.48 2.06
C THR A 11 -0.34 -10.81 2.15
N GLU A 12 -1.06 -11.17 1.10
CA GLU A 12 -1.76 -12.44 0.99
C GLU A 12 -1.76 -12.97 -0.44
N GLY A 13 -1.97 -14.27 -0.61
CA GLY A 13 -1.98 -14.93 -1.91
C GLY A 13 -0.59 -15.35 -2.39
N GLN A 14 -0.54 -15.80 -3.64
CA GLN A 14 0.65 -16.27 -4.33
C GLN A 14 0.53 -15.95 -5.82
N GLY A 15 1.63 -15.57 -6.45
CA GLY A 15 1.66 -15.20 -7.88
C GLY A 15 2.45 -13.91 -8.11
N PRO A 16 2.25 -13.23 -9.25
CA PRO A 16 2.82 -11.92 -9.50
C PRO A 16 2.38 -10.90 -8.45
N ASP A 17 3.25 -9.95 -8.12
CA ASP A 17 2.96 -8.92 -7.11
C ASP A 17 1.95 -7.88 -7.63
N LEU A 18 0.95 -7.58 -6.80
CA LEU A 18 -0.06 -6.56 -7.03
C LEU A 18 -0.19 -5.68 -5.79
N VAL A 19 0.14 -4.39 -5.91
CA VAL A 19 0.00 -3.42 -4.83
C VAL A 19 -1.31 -2.64 -4.96
N LEU A 20 -2.11 -2.61 -3.89
CA LEU A 20 -3.38 -1.90 -3.79
C LEU A 20 -3.21 -0.67 -2.89
N VAL A 21 -3.43 0.52 -3.45
CA VAL A 21 -3.27 1.81 -2.76
C VAL A 21 -4.64 2.48 -2.61
N HIS A 22 -5.08 2.70 -1.37
CA HIS A 22 -6.40 3.27 -1.08
C HIS A 22 -6.46 4.79 -1.30
N GLY A 23 -7.68 5.33 -1.34
CA GLY A 23 -7.95 6.76 -1.46
C GLY A 23 -7.95 7.51 -0.12
N TRP A 24 -8.08 8.83 -0.19
CA TRP A 24 -8.12 9.71 0.99
C TRP A 24 -9.24 9.33 1.97
N GLY A 25 -8.94 9.41 3.27
CA GLY A 25 -9.90 9.15 4.36
C GLY A 25 -10.22 7.67 4.60
N MET A 26 -9.60 6.77 3.84
CA MET A 26 -9.80 5.32 3.95
C MET A 26 -8.53 4.64 4.48
N ASN A 27 -8.53 3.30 4.47
CA ASN A 27 -7.37 2.45 4.76
C ASN A 27 -7.48 1.17 3.91
N GLY A 28 -6.50 0.27 4.04
CA GLY A 28 -6.41 -0.99 3.30
C GLY A 28 -7.64 -1.89 3.39
N ALA A 29 -8.44 -1.80 4.45
CA ALA A 29 -9.67 -2.60 4.59
C ALA A 29 -10.72 -2.30 3.50
N VAL A 30 -10.63 -1.16 2.80
CA VAL A 30 -11.49 -0.90 1.63
C VAL A 30 -11.33 -1.96 0.54
N TRP A 31 -10.17 -2.61 0.48
CA TRP A 31 -9.86 -3.63 -0.51
C TRP A 31 -10.22 -5.05 -0.07
N SER A 32 -10.71 -5.30 1.16
CA SER A 32 -10.82 -6.66 1.69
C SER A 32 -11.61 -7.65 0.82
N ALA A 33 -12.68 -7.19 0.14
CA ALA A 33 -13.43 -8.03 -0.78
C ALA A 33 -12.64 -8.33 -2.08
N CYS A 34 -11.99 -7.32 -2.65
CA CYS A 34 -11.19 -7.45 -3.87
C CYS A 34 -9.92 -8.28 -3.62
N SER A 35 -9.21 -8.00 -2.52
CA SER A 35 -7.97 -8.67 -2.13
C SER A 35 -8.16 -10.18 -2.03
N ARG A 36 -9.24 -10.63 -1.38
CA ARG A 36 -9.59 -12.06 -1.28
C ARG A 36 -9.74 -12.76 -2.63
N GLU A 37 -10.35 -12.10 -3.61
CA GLU A 37 -10.55 -12.67 -4.94
C GLU A 37 -9.25 -12.61 -5.77
N LEU A 38 -8.51 -11.51 -5.68
CA LEU A 38 -7.25 -11.31 -6.39
C LEU A 38 -6.12 -12.19 -5.85
N ALA A 39 -6.10 -12.51 -4.55
CA ALA A 39 -5.12 -13.37 -3.90
C ALA A 39 -5.12 -14.81 -4.43
N LYS A 40 -6.15 -15.20 -5.20
CA LYS A 40 -6.18 -16.48 -5.93
C LYS A 40 -5.24 -16.50 -7.15
N HIS A 41 -4.78 -15.32 -7.60
CA HIS A 41 -4.02 -15.13 -8.83
C HIS A 41 -2.73 -14.31 -8.63
N PHE A 42 -2.67 -13.50 -7.58
CA PHE A 42 -1.59 -12.56 -7.30
C PHE A 42 -1.07 -12.72 -5.86
N THR A 43 0.16 -12.28 -5.63
CA THR A 43 0.61 -11.87 -4.29
C THR A 43 0.11 -10.45 -4.08
N VAL A 44 -0.97 -10.30 -3.31
CA VAL A 44 -1.65 -9.02 -3.11
C VAL A 44 -1.08 -8.31 -1.90
N HIS A 45 -0.58 -7.10 -2.13
CA HIS A 45 -0.09 -6.21 -1.11
C HIS A 45 -1.06 -5.07 -0.89
N THR A 46 -1.61 -4.95 0.31
CA THR A 46 -2.46 -3.83 0.69
C THR A 46 -1.70 -2.94 1.66
N VAL A 47 -1.60 -1.65 1.34
CA VAL A 47 -0.88 -0.66 2.16
C VAL A 47 -1.85 0.32 2.79
N ASP A 48 -1.64 0.63 4.08
CA ASP A 48 -2.23 1.81 4.72
C ASP A 48 -1.29 3.00 4.48
N LEU A 49 -1.75 4.02 3.75
CA LEU A 49 -0.98 5.24 3.50
C LEU A 49 -0.57 5.90 4.82
N PRO A 50 0.60 6.58 4.88
CA PRO A 50 0.99 7.41 6.02
C PRO A 50 -0.14 8.31 6.52
N GLY A 51 -0.42 8.27 7.82
CA GLY A 51 -1.47 9.06 8.46
C GLY A 51 -2.84 8.40 8.47
N TYR A 52 -2.98 7.20 7.88
CA TYR A 52 -4.23 6.45 7.81
C TYR A 52 -4.11 5.07 8.46
N GLY A 53 -5.24 4.53 8.92
CA GLY A 53 -5.32 3.16 9.43
C GLY A 53 -4.27 2.84 10.49
N LEU A 54 -3.55 1.74 10.30
CA LEU A 54 -2.47 1.31 11.18
C LEU A 54 -1.17 2.12 10.97
N SER A 55 -1.07 2.90 9.89
CA SER A 55 0.00 3.86 9.61
C SER A 55 -0.27 5.27 10.16
N HIS A 56 -1.25 5.44 11.07
CA HIS A 56 -1.68 6.76 11.58
C HIS A 56 -0.58 7.61 12.26
N GLN A 57 0.50 6.99 12.74
CA GLN A 57 1.63 7.69 13.37
C GLN A 57 2.69 8.16 12.38
N VAL A 58 2.58 7.73 11.11
CA VAL A 58 3.52 8.07 10.04
C VAL A 58 3.02 9.31 9.33
N SER A 59 3.90 10.25 9.02
CA SER A 59 3.57 11.46 8.26
C SER A 59 4.48 11.60 7.04
N TYR A 60 4.00 12.33 6.04
CA TYR A 60 4.75 12.73 4.86
C TYR A 60 4.48 14.21 4.59
N GLN A 61 5.42 14.89 3.93
CA GLN A 61 5.34 16.32 3.61
C GLN A 61 5.05 16.57 2.13
N SER A 62 5.23 15.57 1.26
CA SER A 62 5.02 15.72 -0.19
C SER A 62 4.62 14.42 -0.89
N MET A 63 4.05 14.51 -2.10
CA MET A 63 3.72 13.34 -2.92
C MET A 63 4.95 12.52 -3.35
N PRO A 64 6.09 13.12 -3.73
CA PRO A 64 7.31 12.35 -3.98
C PRO A 64 7.79 11.58 -2.75
N GLU A 65 7.78 12.20 -1.58
CA GLU A 65 8.14 11.52 -0.33
C GLU A 65 7.17 10.36 -0.03
N LEU A 66 5.87 10.56 -0.25
CA LEU A 66 4.89 9.49 -0.13
C LEU A 66 5.23 8.32 -1.06
N ALA A 67 5.54 8.60 -2.33
CA ALA A 67 5.90 7.56 -3.30
C ALA A 67 7.18 6.82 -2.89
N ASP A 68 8.21 7.54 -2.44
CA ASP A 68 9.47 6.97 -1.97
C ASP A 68 9.25 6.05 -0.76
N MET A 69 8.40 6.46 0.20
CA MET A 69 8.04 5.64 1.36
C MET A 69 7.33 4.32 0.97
N LEU A 70 6.52 4.35 -0.08
CA LEU A 70 5.87 3.14 -0.59
C LEU A 70 6.87 2.25 -1.34
N LEU A 71 7.73 2.83 -2.18
CA LEU A 71 8.73 2.10 -2.96
C LEU A 71 9.76 1.40 -2.08
N GLU A 72 10.12 1.95 -0.92
CA GLU A 72 11.08 1.32 -0.01
C GLU A 72 10.62 -0.04 0.54
N GLN A 73 9.32 -0.25 0.68
CA GLN A 73 8.73 -1.50 1.17
C GLN A 73 8.08 -2.35 0.07
N ALA A 74 7.98 -1.81 -1.13
CA ALA A 74 7.36 -2.50 -2.26
C ALA A 74 8.24 -3.66 -2.77
N PRO A 75 7.63 -4.68 -3.39
CA PRO A 75 8.36 -5.66 -4.20
C PRO A 75 9.18 -4.99 -5.30
N GLU A 76 10.24 -5.66 -5.77
CA GLU A 76 11.13 -5.16 -6.84
C GLU A 76 10.36 -4.81 -8.13
N SER A 77 9.31 -5.56 -8.43
CA SER A 77 8.41 -5.30 -9.56
C SER A 77 6.99 -5.69 -9.17
N ALA A 78 6.02 -4.82 -9.44
CA ALA A 78 4.62 -5.08 -9.15
C ALA A 78 3.71 -4.34 -10.12
N ILE A 79 2.49 -4.86 -10.27
CA ILE A 79 1.37 -4.08 -10.81
C ILE A 79 0.89 -3.16 -9.68
N TRP A 80 0.68 -1.88 -9.99
CA TRP A 80 0.16 -0.90 -9.03
C TRP A 80 -1.28 -0.54 -9.40
N LEU A 81 -2.20 -0.70 -8.45
CA LEU A 81 -3.58 -0.27 -8.56
C LEU A 81 -3.84 0.80 -7.50
N GLY A 82 -3.96 2.03 -7.97
CA GLY A 82 -4.32 3.20 -7.18
C GLY A 82 -5.80 3.55 -7.30
N TRP A 83 -6.42 3.96 -6.20
CA TRP A 83 -7.74 4.59 -6.21
C TRP A 83 -7.70 6.00 -5.62
N SER A 84 -8.20 6.97 -6.38
CA SER A 84 -8.28 8.38 -5.97
C SER A 84 -6.89 8.93 -5.61
N LEU A 85 -6.63 9.35 -4.37
CA LEU A 85 -5.30 9.79 -3.91
C LEU A 85 -4.20 8.76 -4.18
N GLY A 86 -4.54 7.47 -4.20
CA GLY A 86 -3.59 6.40 -4.47
C GLY A 86 -3.18 6.26 -5.94
N ALA A 87 -3.77 7.02 -6.87
CA ALA A 87 -3.49 6.99 -8.32
C ALA A 87 -2.75 8.25 -8.76
#